data_AF-A0A847YDN4-F1
#
_entry.id   AF-A0A847YDN4-F1
#
_cell.length_a   1.000
_cell.length_b   1.000
_cell.length_c   1.000
_cell.angle_alpha   90.00
_cell.angle_beta   90.00
_cell.angle_gamma   90.00
#
_symmetry.space_group_name_H-M   'P 1'
#
loop_
_entity.id
_entity.type
_entity.pdbx_description
1 polymer ?
#
loop_
_entity_poly.entity_id
_entity_poly.type
_entity_poly.pdbx_seq_one_letter_code
_entity_poly.pdbx_strand_id
1 'polypeptide(L)'
;AAVGDGGDGTAAVTLSDYAELSGGVVDVGSQWGAALLGNSDAANTGLLFKANEYGSDAFVSVRALNGTSFTVTDQNDQVTTRNAGTDVDVLVNGIRAVGKGLQASINTAALDLTFSIFETLTDGTTTGFRIVGGGAQFQLGPDVVSNQQARLGVQSVNTAKLGGVAGRLFELRSGGPKSLTGDVNGAAAVIDEVIAQITTLRGRLGAFQRTTVETNINSLSDALENLTAAESAIRDADFAAESAALTRAQILVQSGVSVLSIANQNPQAVLALLRS
;
A
#
# COMPACT_ATOMS: atom_id res chain seq x y z
N ALA A 1 -16.79 12.19 20.75
CA ALA A 1 -17.68 11.75 19.65
C ALA A 1 -16.82 11.54 18.41
N ALA A 2 -16.70 10.39 17.76
CA ALA A 2 -17.16 9.03 18.01
C ALA A 2 -15.95 8.11 17.73
N VAL A 3 -15.63 7.19 18.66
CA VAL A 3 -14.61 6.17 18.44
C VAL A 3 -15.34 5.01 17.77
N GLY A 4 -15.22 4.92 16.44
CA GLY A 4 -15.78 3.83 15.67
C GLY A 4 -15.10 2.51 16.05
N ASP A 5 -15.92 1.47 16.17
CA ASP A 5 -15.50 0.08 16.40
C ASP A 5 -14.39 -0.31 15.42
N GLY A 6 -13.22 -0.63 15.96
CA GLY A 6 -12.14 -1.22 15.19
C GLY A 6 -12.44 -2.69 14.98
N GLY A 7 -12.48 -3.13 13.72
CA GLY A 7 -12.70 -4.53 13.37
C GLY A 7 -11.58 -5.43 13.91
N ASP A 8 -11.97 -6.52 14.54
CA ASP A 8 -11.07 -7.60 14.93
C ASP A 8 -10.61 -8.35 13.67
N GLY A 9 -9.36 -8.80 13.67
CA GLY A 9 -8.89 -9.67 12.62
C GLY A 9 -8.03 -10.82 13.09
N THR A 10 -8.35 -12.01 12.58
CA THR A 10 -7.65 -13.28 12.83
C THR A 10 -6.69 -13.56 11.69
N ALA A 11 -5.40 -13.64 12.00
CA ALA A 11 -4.35 -13.99 11.06
C ALA A 11 -3.94 -15.46 11.24
N ALA A 12 -4.30 -16.33 10.29
CA ALA A 12 -3.75 -17.68 10.21
C ALA A 12 -2.39 -17.60 9.51
N VAL A 13 -1.34 -17.97 10.22
CA VAL A 13 0.02 -18.04 9.69
C VAL A 13 0.31 -19.49 9.35
N THR A 14 0.61 -19.78 8.09
CA THR A 14 1.19 -21.06 7.68
C THR A 14 2.67 -20.88 7.41
N LEU A 15 3.49 -21.36 8.35
CA LEU A 15 4.95 -21.35 8.28
C LEU A 15 5.41 -22.79 8.01
N SER A 16 5.69 -23.09 6.75
CA SER A 16 6.22 -24.40 6.32
C SER A 16 7.74 -24.50 6.51
N ASP A 17 8.30 -23.97 7.59
CA ASP A 17 9.75 -23.92 7.78
C ASP A 17 10.16 -24.28 9.21
N TYR A 18 10.39 -25.57 9.43
CA TYR A 18 11.07 -26.09 10.63
C TYR A 18 11.93 -27.29 10.26
N ALA A 19 13.20 -27.04 9.95
CA ALA A 19 14.21 -28.09 10.02
C ALA A 19 14.72 -28.20 11.47
N GLU A 20 14.08 -29.01 12.31
CA GLU A 20 14.74 -29.53 13.51
C GLU A 20 15.48 -30.82 13.14
N LEU A 21 16.81 -30.79 13.21
CA LEU A 21 17.57 -32.01 13.48
C LEU A 21 17.85 -32.04 14.97
N SER A 22 17.36 -33.11 15.59
CA SER A 22 17.58 -33.41 16.99
C SER A 22 19.08 -33.55 17.27
N GLY A 23 19.55 -32.79 18.27
CA GLY A 23 20.73 -33.12 19.07
C GLY A 23 22.10 -32.88 18.42
N GLY A 24 22.31 -31.74 17.75
CA GLY A 24 23.62 -31.36 17.24
C GLY A 24 24.02 -29.94 17.65
N VAL A 25 25.32 -29.71 17.85
CA VAL A 25 25.89 -28.36 18.08
C VAL A 25 25.58 -27.48 16.86
N VAL A 26 24.98 -26.32 17.12
CA VAL A 26 24.75 -25.27 16.12
C VAL A 26 26.06 -24.55 15.87
N ASP A 27 26.64 -24.71 14.67
CA ASP A 27 27.79 -23.92 14.23
C ASP A 27 27.34 -22.94 13.14
N VAL A 28 27.54 -21.65 13.40
CA VAL A 28 27.15 -20.55 12.51
C VAL A 28 28.28 -20.40 11.49
N GLY A 29 28.22 -21.20 10.43
CA GLY A 29 29.25 -21.18 9.39
C GLY A 29 29.50 -19.78 8.84
N SER A 30 30.78 -19.42 8.70
CA SER A 30 31.21 -18.15 8.09
C SER A 30 31.19 -18.22 6.56
N GLN A 31 31.35 -17.08 5.89
CA GLN A 31 31.55 -16.98 4.43
C GLN A 31 32.77 -17.77 3.88
N TRP A 32 33.62 -18.29 4.77
CA TRP A 32 34.80 -19.11 4.46
C TRP A 32 34.64 -20.60 4.82
N GLY A 33 33.44 -21.00 5.27
CA GLY A 33 33.18 -22.34 5.82
C GLY A 33 33.32 -22.41 7.33
N ALA A 34 32.73 -23.46 7.92
CA ALA A 34 32.84 -23.80 9.34
C ALA A 34 33.98 -24.82 9.52
N ALA A 35 34.94 -24.53 10.41
CA ALA A 35 35.98 -25.48 10.78
C ALA A 35 35.48 -26.37 11.93
N LEU A 36 35.12 -27.61 11.62
CA LEU A 36 34.69 -28.59 12.62
C LEU A 36 35.91 -29.17 13.34
N LEU A 37 36.36 -28.50 14.40
CA LEU A 37 37.33 -29.07 15.35
C LEU A 37 36.57 -29.83 16.44
N GLY A 38 36.28 -31.12 16.18
CA GLY A 38 36.08 -32.11 17.23
C GLY A 38 34.65 -32.39 17.72
N ASN A 39 33.68 -32.69 16.84
CA ASN A 39 32.48 -33.39 17.29
C ASN A 39 32.69 -34.93 17.21
N SER A 40 32.89 -35.55 18.37
CA SER A 40 32.68 -36.99 18.49
C SER A 40 31.17 -37.23 18.36
N ASP A 41 30.79 -37.80 17.23
CA ASP A 41 29.45 -38.27 16.87
C ASP A 41 28.89 -39.16 18.00
N ALA A 42 27.95 -38.64 18.79
CA ALA A 42 27.12 -39.46 19.64
C ALA A 42 26.12 -40.14 18.71
N ALA A 43 26.30 -41.45 18.51
CA ALA A 43 25.56 -42.27 17.55
C ALA A 43 24.08 -41.84 17.37
N ASN A 44 23.68 -41.59 16.12
CA ASN A 44 22.34 -41.24 15.60
C ASN A 44 21.94 -39.76 15.51
N THR A 45 22.80 -38.77 15.76
CA THR A 45 22.46 -37.34 15.57
C THR A 45 23.32 -36.73 14.47
N GLY A 46 22.83 -36.68 13.23
CA GLY A 46 23.53 -36.09 12.09
C GLY A 46 23.81 -34.57 12.24
N LEU A 47 24.43 -33.96 11.22
CA LEU A 47 24.71 -32.52 11.21
C LEU A 47 23.51 -31.70 10.74
N LEU A 48 23.12 -30.67 11.51
CA LEU A 48 22.09 -29.71 11.14
C LEU A 48 22.69 -28.45 10.53
N PHE A 49 22.26 -28.13 9.32
CA PHE A 49 22.57 -26.87 8.67
C PHE A 49 21.28 -26.04 8.56
N LYS A 50 21.31 -24.82 9.09
CA LYS A 50 20.21 -23.85 9.01
C LYS A 50 20.70 -22.58 8.32
N ALA A 51 19.85 -21.97 7.51
CA ALA A 51 20.09 -20.62 7.04
C ALA A 51 19.89 -19.63 8.20
N ASN A 52 20.66 -18.54 8.21
CA ASN A 52 20.49 -17.44 9.17
C ASN A 52 19.38 -16.45 8.75
N GLU A 53 18.90 -16.58 7.52
CA GLU A 53 17.88 -15.73 6.92
C GLU A 53 16.62 -16.55 6.62
N TYR A 54 15.51 -15.85 6.42
CA TYR A 54 14.19 -16.44 6.20
C TYR A 54 13.65 -16.06 4.82
N GLY A 55 12.82 -16.94 4.25
CA GLY A 55 12.15 -16.70 2.98
C GLY A 55 12.71 -17.49 1.81
N SER A 56 12.09 -17.29 0.65
CA SER A 56 12.43 -18.00 -0.60
C SER A 56 13.88 -17.84 -1.06
N ASP A 57 14.54 -16.76 -0.64
CA ASP A 57 15.88 -16.38 -1.07
C ASP A 57 16.95 -17.01 -0.18
N ALA A 58 16.58 -17.37 1.05
CA ALA A 58 17.46 -18.07 1.97
C ALA A 58 17.54 -19.55 1.58
N PHE A 59 18.74 -20.13 1.60
CA PHE A 59 18.91 -21.54 1.29
C PHE A 59 20.10 -22.15 2.02
N VAL A 60 20.03 -23.45 2.21
CA VAL A 60 21.15 -24.29 2.64
C VAL A 60 21.51 -25.21 1.49
N SER A 61 22.80 -25.33 1.18
CA SER A 61 23.30 -26.25 0.17
C SER A 61 24.50 -27.02 0.73
N VAL A 62 24.42 -28.34 0.70
CA VAL A 62 25.46 -29.23 1.21
C VAL A 62 25.88 -30.18 0.10
N ARG A 63 27.19 -30.24 -0.17
CA ARG A 63 27.77 -31.11 -1.18
C ARG A 63 29.01 -31.80 -0.62
N ALA A 64 29.06 -33.12 -0.74
CA ALA A 64 30.26 -33.88 -0.42
C ALA A 64 31.37 -33.61 -1.45
N LEU A 65 32.58 -33.33 -0.97
CA LEU A 65 33.75 -33.05 -1.82
C LEU A 65 34.59 -34.31 -2.13
N ASN A 66 34.57 -35.32 -1.25
CA ASN A 66 35.25 -36.62 -1.45
C ASN A 66 34.73 -37.70 -0.47
N GLY A 67 34.74 -38.99 -0.85
CA GLY A 67 34.36 -40.14 0.02
C GLY A 67 32.93 -40.68 -0.15
N THR A 68 32.55 -41.69 0.67
CA THR A 68 31.19 -42.27 0.71
C THR A 68 30.18 -41.16 1.04
N SER A 69 29.19 -40.95 0.16
CA SER A 69 28.17 -39.91 0.31
C SER A 69 27.38 -40.12 1.60
N PHE A 70 27.43 -39.16 2.52
CA PHE A 70 26.39 -39.04 3.54
C PHE A 70 25.09 -38.59 2.85
N THR A 71 23.97 -39.19 3.24
CA THR A 71 22.66 -38.77 2.73
C THR A 71 22.29 -37.46 3.40
N VAL A 72 22.08 -36.42 2.60
CA VAL A 72 21.52 -35.15 3.07
C VAL A 72 20.02 -35.22 2.85
N THR A 73 19.26 -34.98 3.92
CA THR A 73 17.80 -34.90 3.87
C THR A 73 17.33 -33.51 4.27
N ASP A 74 16.14 -33.12 3.80
CA ASP A 74 15.40 -32.00 4.35
C ASP A 74 14.62 -32.37 5.63
N GLN A 75 13.83 -31.43 6.13
CA GLN A 75 12.97 -31.61 7.32
C GLN A 75 11.87 -32.68 7.15
N ASN A 76 11.61 -33.12 5.91
CA ASN A 76 10.62 -34.13 5.55
C ASN A 76 11.28 -35.46 5.14
N ASP A 77 12.53 -35.67 5.56
CA ASP A 77 13.37 -36.82 5.23
C ASP A 77 13.58 -37.04 3.71
N GLN A 78 13.32 -36.03 2.88
CA GLN A 78 13.56 -36.13 1.44
C GLN A 78 15.02 -35.87 1.13
N VAL A 79 15.63 -36.77 0.35
CA VAL A 79 17.03 -36.64 -0.04
C VAL A 79 17.21 -35.43 -0.95
N THR A 80 17.88 -34.40 -0.46
CA THR A 80 18.19 -33.20 -1.22
C THR A 80 19.52 -32.59 -0.80
N THR A 81 20.28 -32.10 -1.77
CA THR A 81 21.55 -31.39 -1.53
C THR A 81 21.35 -29.88 -1.39
N ARG A 82 20.13 -29.39 -1.61
CA ARG A 82 19.77 -27.97 -1.48
C ARG A 82 18.33 -27.85 -1.01
N ASN A 83 18.12 -27.06 0.04
CA ASN A 83 16.79 -26.68 0.48
C ASN A 83 16.70 -25.16 0.59
N ALA A 84 15.62 -24.58 0.07
CA ALA A 84 15.34 -23.15 0.14
C ALA A 84 14.23 -22.92 1.17
N GLY A 85 14.31 -21.80 1.89
CA GLY A 85 13.27 -21.40 2.81
C GLY A 85 11.97 -21.01 2.09
N THR A 86 10.93 -20.74 2.86
CA THR A 86 9.65 -20.27 2.33
C THR A 86 9.27 -18.92 2.92
N ASP A 87 8.68 -18.05 2.09
CA ASP A 87 8.13 -16.79 2.58
C ASP A 87 6.86 -17.06 3.39
N VAL A 88 6.59 -16.19 4.37
CA VAL A 88 5.36 -16.31 5.17
C VAL A 88 4.11 -16.26 4.30
N ASP A 89 3.17 -17.16 4.57
CA ASP A 89 1.82 -17.08 4.02
C ASP A 89 0.86 -16.72 5.15
N VAL A 90 0.18 -15.57 4.98
CA VAL A 90 -0.71 -15.02 6.00
C VAL A 90 -2.02 -14.60 5.38
N LEU A 91 -3.13 -14.98 6.03
CA LEU A 91 -4.46 -14.48 5.71
C LEU A 91 -4.89 -13.52 6.80
N VAL A 92 -5.19 -12.25 6.48
CA VAL A 92 -5.82 -11.32 7.43
C VAL A 92 -7.26 -11.11 6.99
N ASN A 93 -8.21 -11.53 7.82
CA ASN A 93 -9.65 -11.42 7.52
C ASN A 93 -10.03 -12.05 6.16
N GLY A 94 -9.38 -13.17 5.83
CA GLY A 94 -9.58 -13.88 4.56
C GLY A 94 -8.82 -13.28 3.36
N ILE A 95 -8.13 -12.14 3.54
CA ILE A 95 -7.30 -11.53 2.50
C ILE A 95 -5.87 -12.04 2.62
N ARG A 96 -5.34 -12.63 1.55
CA ARG A 96 -3.94 -13.11 1.52
C ARG A 96 -2.97 -11.93 1.47
N ALA A 97 -2.05 -11.91 2.42
CA ALA A 97 -0.95 -10.97 2.46
C ALA A 97 0.14 -11.34 1.44
N VAL A 98 0.91 -10.35 1.04
CA VAL A 98 2.17 -10.56 0.33
C VAL A 98 3.26 -10.77 1.37
N GLY A 99 3.83 -11.97 1.40
CA GLY A 99 4.94 -12.36 2.27
C GLY A 99 6.31 -12.20 1.63
N LYS A 100 7.30 -11.82 2.43
CA LYS A 100 8.72 -11.90 2.08
C LYS A 100 9.55 -12.19 3.34
N GLY A 101 10.21 -13.33 3.39
CA GLY A 101 10.79 -13.85 4.64
C GLY A 101 9.72 -13.90 5.73
N LEU A 102 9.99 -13.27 6.87
CA LEU A 102 9.05 -13.16 7.98
C LEU A 102 8.14 -11.90 7.93
N GLN A 103 8.25 -11.07 6.89
CA GLN A 103 7.41 -9.88 6.76
C GLN A 103 6.18 -10.16 5.90
N ALA A 104 5.02 -9.69 6.35
CA ALA A 104 3.76 -9.75 5.63
C ALA A 104 3.19 -8.34 5.42
N SER A 105 2.59 -8.11 4.26
CA SER A 105 1.97 -6.83 3.91
C SER A 105 0.63 -7.01 3.20
N ILE A 106 -0.31 -6.10 3.49
CA ILE A 106 -1.63 -6.04 2.87
C ILE A 106 -1.89 -4.61 2.46
N ASN A 107 -2.33 -4.42 1.22
CA ASN A 107 -2.75 -3.13 0.72
C ASN A 107 -4.10 -3.30 0.00
N THR A 108 -5.14 -2.72 0.57
CA THR A 108 -6.52 -2.73 0.05
C THR A 108 -7.16 -1.37 0.29
N ALA A 109 -8.32 -1.10 -0.31
CA ALA A 109 -9.04 0.16 -0.10
C ALA A 109 -9.46 0.39 1.38
N ALA A 110 -9.67 -0.68 2.14
CA ALA A 110 -10.12 -0.61 3.53
C ALA A 110 -8.97 -0.73 4.54
N LEU A 111 -7.90 -1.44 4.18
CA LEU A 111 -6.82 -1.80 5.09
C LEU A 111 -5.46 -1.72 4.39
N ASP A 112 -4.52 -1.02 5.02
CA ASP A 112 -3.13 -0.93 4.62
C ASP A 112 -2.23 -1.24 5.81
N LEU A 113 -1.52 -2.36 5.74
CA LEU A 113 -0.83 -2.97 6.88
C LEU A 113 0.50 -3.61 6.45
N THR A 114 1.49 -3.55 7.33
CA THR A 114 2.74 -4.31 7.23
C THR A 114 3.09 -4.79 8.63
N PHE A 115 3.62 -5.99 8.79
CA PHE A 115 4.08 -6.52 10.08
C PHE A 115 5.11 -7.63 9.88
N SER A 116 5.93 -7.86 10.89
CA SER A 116 6.82 -9.01 10.95
C SER A 116 6.21 -10.10 11.82
N ILE A 117 6.47 -11.34 11.47
CA ILE A 117 6.10 -12.54 12.21
C ILE A 117 7.31 -12.99 13.02
N PHE A 118 7.08 -13.50 14.24
CA PHE A 118 8.13 -14.11 15.03
C PHE A 118 8.45 -15.51 14.48
N GLU A 119 9.73 -15.87 14.40
CA GLU A 119 10.21 -17.19 13.96
C GLU A 119 9.66 -18.37 14.78
N THR A 120 9.22 -18.10 16.01
CA THR A 120 8.66 -19.10 16.93
C THR A 120 7.18 -19.40 16.67
N LEU A 121 6.53 -18.69 15.75
CA LEU A 121 5.12 -18.86 15.48
C LEU A 121 4.89 -20.13 14.64
N THR A 122 4.05 -21.04 15.12
CA THR A 122 3.78 -22.31 14.43
C THR A 122 2.72 -22.14 13.33
N ASP A 123 2.80 -22.98 12.29
CA ASP A 123 1.76 -23.12 11.28
C ASP A 123 0.36 -23.35 11.92
N GLY A 124 -0.68 -22.74 11.33
CA GLY A 124 -2.06 -22.79 11.77
C GLY A 124 -2.37 -21.85 12.94
N THR A 125 -1.36 -21.16 13.49
CA THR A 125 -1.59 -20.24 14.61
C THR A 125 -2.41 -19.06 14.15
N THR A 126 -3.51 -18.81 14.86
CA THR A 126 -4.35 -17.64 14.66
C THR A 126 -4.01 -16.56 15.69
N THR A 127 -3.55 -15.40 15.23
CA THR A 127 -3.30 -14.25 16.11
C THR A 127 -4.29 -13.12 15.83
N GLY A 128 -4.71 -12.45 16.90
CA GLY A 128 -5.57 -11.27 16.82
C GLY A 128 -4.77 -10.00 16.99
N PHE A 129 -5.05 -8.99 16.18
CA PHE A 129 -4.58 -7.64 16.45
C PHE A 129 -5.74 -6.64 16.32
N ARG A 130 -5.64 -5.54 17.06
CA ARG A 130 -6.59 -4.44 16.97
C ARG A 130 -5.88 -3.21 16.41
N ILE A 131 -6.48 -2.60 15.40
CA ILE A 131 -6.04 -1.31 14.89
C ILE A 131 -6.56 -0.25 15.86
N VAL A 132 -5.70 0.18 16.78
CA VAL A 132 -6.04 1.15 17.85
C VAL A 132 -6.05 2.61 17.36
N GLY A 133 -5.76 2.83 16.08
CA GLY A 133 -5.62 4.13 15.45
C GLY A 133 -4.33 4.21 14.64
N GLY A 134 -4.26 5.15 13.70
CA GLY A 134 -3.13 5.35 12.81
C GLY A 134 -3.48 5.21 11.34
N GLY A 135 -2.62 5.76 10.49
CA GLY A 135 -2.85 5.91 9.05
C GLY A 135 -3.51 7.24 8.67
N ALA A 136 -3.15 7.75 7.51
CA ALA A 136 -3.77 8.92 6.92
C ALA A 136 -4.97 8.48 6.07
N GLN A 137 -6.12 9.12 6.29
CA GLN A 137 -7.29 8.98 5.44
C GLN A 137 -7.37 10.18 4.51
N PHE A 138 -7.39 9.92 3.21
CA PHE A 138 -7.54 10.91 2.16
C PHE A 138 -8.95 10.82 1.59
N GLN A 139 -9.63 11.96 1.58
CA GLN A 139 -10.90 12.12 0.91
C GLN A 139 -10.62 12.56 -0.52
N LEU A 140 -10.92 11.70 -1.50
CA LEU A 140 -10.62 11.90 -2.92
C LEU A 140 -11.82 12.43 -3.71
N GLY A 141 -13.03 12.28 -3.20
CA GLY A 141 -14.25 12.80 -3.81
C GLY A 141 -15.06 13.67 -2.86
N PRO A 142 -16.18 14.24 -3.31
CA PRO A 142 -17.03 15.09 -2.46
C PRO A 142 -17.77 14.31 -1.37
N ASP A 143 -18.04 13.01 -1.57
CA ASP A 143 -18.87 12.23 -0.65
C ASP A 143 -18.04 11.34 0.28
N VAL A 144 -18.41 11.28 1.56
CA VAL A 144 -17.73 10.49 2.59
C VAL A 144 -18.12 9.00 2.49
N VAL A 145 -17.76 8.37 1.39
CA VAL A 145 -18.00 6.96 1.08
C VAL A 145 -16.69 6.23 0.81
N SER A 146 -16.67 4.91 1.06
CA SER A 146 -15.43 4.11 1.05
C SER A 146 -14.72 4.08 -0.31
N ASN A 147 -15.45 4.16 -1.42
CA ASN A 147 -14.90 4.19 -2.78
C ASN A 147 -14.36 5.55 -3.21
N GLN A 148 -14.65 6.63 -2.46
CA GLN A 148 -14.09 7.96 -2.66
C GLN A 148 -13.06 8.32 -1.57
N GLN A 149 -12.61 7.31 -0.82
CA GLN A 149 -11.61 7.44 0.23
C GLN A 149 -10.45 6.51 -0.05
N ALA A 150 -9.24 7.01 0.19
CA ALA A 150 -8.05 6.19 0.21
C ALA A 150 -7.41 6.26 1.60
N ARG A 151 -6.85 5.13 2.04
CA ARG A 151 -6.18 4.99 3.33
C ARG A 151 -4.73 4.63 3.12
N LEU A 152 -3.86 5.22 3.92
CA LEU A 152 -2.42 4.98 3.88
C LEU A 152 -1.91 4.78 5.30
N GLY A 153 -1.48 3.57 5.62
CA GLY A 153 -0.91 3.23 6.91
C GLY A 153 0.55 3.69 7.00
N VAL A 154 0.83 4.68 7.83
CA VAL A 154 2.21 5.10 8.15
C VAL A 154 2.56 4.58 9.54
N GLN A 155 3.51 3.66 9.58
CA GLN A 155 4.02 3.14 10.85
C GLN A 155 4.88 4.18 11.57
N SER A 156 4.93 4.06 12.90
CA SER A 156 5.82 4.90 13.70
C SER A 156 7.29 4.59 13.36
N VAL A 157 8.04 5.65 13.03
CA VAL A 157 9.48 5.58 12.73
C VAL A 157 10.36 5.85 13.96
N ASN A 158 9.84 5.59 15.15
CA ASN A 158 10.64 5.69 16.37
C ASN A 158 11.60 4.49 16.50
N THR A 159 12.70 4.69 17.24
CA THR A 159 13.76 3.68 17.39
C THR A 159 13.33 2.38 18.09
N ALA A 160 12.23 2.39 18.83
CA ALA A 160 11.66 1.19 19.45
C ALA A 160 10.75 0.39 18.51
N LYS A 161 10.30 1.00 17.41
CA LYS A 161 9.44 0.38 16.40
C LYS A 161 10.20 -0.02 15.13
N LEU A 162 11.28 0.67 14.79
CA LEU A 162 12.13 0.35 13.65
C LEU A 162 13.04 -0.86 13.93
N GLY A 163 13.18 -1.72 12.91
CA GLY A 163 13.86 -3.02 12.98
C GLY A 163 12.85 -4.17 13.11
N GLY A 164 13.33 -5.38 13.35
CA GLY A 164 12.48 -6.56 13.43
C GLY A 164 13.20 -7.76 14.01
N VAL A 165 13.47 -8.77 13.19
CA VAL A 165 14.00 -10.07 13.66
C VAL A 165 15.46 -9.96 14.03
N ALA A 166 16.24 -9.13 13.32
CA ALA A 166 17.66 -8.92 13.63
C ALA A 166 17.87 -8.13 14.94
N GLY A 167 16.84 -7.45 15.41
CA GLY A 167 16.85 -6.54 16.57
C GLY A 167 16.17 -5.22 16.23
N ARG A 168 16.13 -4.32 17.23
CA ARG A 168 15.49 -3.00 17.10
C ARG A 168 16.52 -1.89 17.07
N LEU A 169 16.19 -0.78 16.41
CA LEU A 169 17.13 0.35 16.24
C LEU A 169 17.63 0.93 17.57
N PHE A 170 16.81 0.91 18.64
CA PHE A 170 17.24 1.38 19.95
C PHE A 170 18.32 0.51 20.62
N GLU A 171 18.45 -0.76 20.22
CA GLU A 171 19.41 -1.72 20.77
C GLU A 171 20.85 -1.43 20.34
N LEU A 172 21.04 -0.57 19.33
CA LEU A 172 22.34 -0.10 18.85
C LEU A 172 23.01 0.92 19.78
N ARG A 173 22.28 1.43 20.78
CA ARG A 173 22.81 2.35 21.78
C ARG A 173 24.05 1.74 22.47
N SER A 174 25.01 2.58 22.84
CA SER A 174 26.15 2.16 23.66
C SER A 174 25.71 1.41 24.93
N GLY A 175 26.29 0.22 25.16
CA GLY A 175 25.89 -0.70 26.23
C GLY A 175 24.65 -1.55 25.93
N GLY A 176 24.04 -1.40 24.76
CA GLY A 176 22.93 -2.22 24.28
C GLY A 176 23.37 -3.57 23.70
N PRO A 177 22.43 -4.53 23.57
CA PRO A 177 22.73 -5.90 23.15
C PRO A 177 23.21 -5.99 21.69
N LYS A 178 22.87 -5.00 20.86
CA LYS A 178 23.31 -4.87 19.46
C LYS A 178 24.19 -3.63 19.24
N SER A 179 24.90 -3.19 20.28
CA SER A 179 25.83 -2.07 20.15
C SER A 179 26.98 -2.41 19.20
N LEU A 180 27.47 -1.41 18.45
CA LEU A 180 28.61 -1.61 17.52
C LEU A 180 29.85 -2.18 18.20
N THR A 181 30.05 -1.92 19.49
CA THR A 181 31.20 -2.46 20.24
C THR A 181 31.00 -3.89 20.73
N GLY A 182 29.74 -4.34 20.84
CA GLY A 182 29.40 -5.67 21.37
C GLY A 182 29.08 -6.70 20.29
N ASP A 183 28.41 -6.29 19.22
CA ASP A 183 28.00 -7.17 18.12
C ASP A 183 27.91 -6.36 16.80
N VAL A 184 29.03 -6.26 16.09
CA VAL A 184 29.12 -5.49 14.83
C VAL A 184 28.20 -6.07 13.74
N ASN A 185 28.13 -7.40 13.64
CA ASN A 185 27.33 -8.07 12.61
C ASN A 185 25.84 -7.92 12.90
N GLY A 186 25.42 -8.08 14.16
CA GLY A 186 24.05 -7.82 14.57
C GLY A 186 23.65 -6.36 14.41
N ALA A 187 24.56 -5.42 14.73
CA ALA A 187 24.33 -4.00 14.50
C ALA A 187 24.11 -3.68 13.01
N ALA A 188 24.93 -4.25 12.12
CA ALA A 188 24.77 -4.09 10.67
C ALA A 188 23.43 -4.66 10.19
N ALA A 189 23.07 -5.88 10.62
CA ALA A 189 21.80 -6.51 10.25
C ALA A 189 20.57 -5.67 10.69
N VAL A 190 20.60 -5.09 11.89
CA VAL A 190 19.54 -4.18 12.35
C VAL A 190 19.46 -2.94 11.47
N ILE A 191 20.60 -2.33 11.10
CA ILE A 191 20.62 -1.16 10.22
C ILE A 191 20.06 -1.49 8.83
N ASP A 192 20.44 -2.63 8.25
CA ASP A 192 19.95 -3.05 6.93
C ASP A 192 18.43 -3.25 6.95
N GLU A 193 17.88 -3.90 7.99
CA GLU A 193 16.44 -4.07 8.15
C GLU A 193 15.72 -2.73 8.29
N VAL A 194 16.27 -1.81 9.09
CA VAL A 194 15.71 -0.46 9.26
C VAL A 194 15.74 0.33 7.95
N ILE A 195 16.84 0.28 7.20
CA ILE A 195 16.96 0.95 5.90
C ILE A 195 15.95 0.37 4.92
N ALA A 196 15.79 -0.95 4.87
CA ALA A 196 14.81 -1.61 4.02
C ALA A 196 13.37 -1.19 4.38
N GLN A 197 13.03 -1.10 5.67
CA GLN A 197 11.73 -0.63 6.14
C GLN A 197 11.47 0.83 5.71
N ILE A 198 12.43 1.74 5.92
CA ILE A 198 12.29 3.16 5.55
C ILE A 198 12.21 3.32 4.02
N THR A 199 13.02 2.58 3.27
CA THR A 199 13.02 2.63 1.80
C THR A 199 11.70 2.12 1.25
N THR A 200 11.18 1.02 1.79
CA THR A 200 9.85 0.49 1.46
C THR A 200 8.74 1.49 1.80
N LEU A 201 8.78 2.11 2.98
CA LEU A 201 7.83 3.15 3.36
C LEU A 201 7.85 4.32 2.39
N ARG A 202 9.05 4.84 2.05
CA ARG A 202 9.20 5.93 1.06
C ARG A 202 8.69 5.53 -0.32
N GLY A 203 8.99 4.31 -0.76
CA GLY A 203 8.49 3.76 -2.02
C GLY A 203 6.97 3.69 -2.05
N ARG A 204 6.34 3.22 -0.96
CA ARG A 204 4.88 3.17 -0.80
C ARG A 204 4.24 4.56 -0.79
N LEU A 205 4.82 5.51 -0.07
CA LEU A 205 4.35 6.91 -0.07
C LEU A 205 4.42 7.52 -1.47
N GLY A 206 5.53 7.30 -2.19
CA GLY A 206 5.70 7.79 -3.56
C GLY A 206 4.73 7.12 -4.55
N ALA A 207 4.52 5.81 -4.42
CA ALA A 207 3.54 5.09 -5.22
C ALA A 207 2.12 5.60 -4.96
N PHE A 208 1.75 5.82 -3.69
CA PHE A 208 0.45 6.37 -3.32
C PHE A 208 0.24 7.77 -3.91
N GLN A 209 1.23 8.66 -3.75
CA GLN A 209 1.19 9.99 -4.33
C GLN A 209 0.95 9.93 -5.85
N ARG A 210 1.76 9.15 -6.57
CA ARG A 210 1.70 9.05 -8.03
C ARG A 210 0.41 8.42 -8.54
N THR A 211 -0.04 7.34 -7.92
CA THR A 211 -1.12 6.50 -8.47
C THR A 211 -2.50 6.85 -7.96
N THR A 212 -2.59 7.46 -6.78
CA THR A 212 -3.86 7.77 -6.13
C THR A 212 -4.11 9.28 -6.11
N VAL A 213 -3.15 10.07 -5.60
CA VAL A 213 -3.36 11.51 -5.44
C VAL A 213 -3.26 12.23 -6.79
N GLU A 214 -2.17 12.05 -7.53
CA GLU A 214 -1.94 12.73 -8.81
C GLU A 214 -2.97 12.35 -9.89
N THR A 215 -3.32 11.06 -9.98
CA THR A 215 -4.34 10.58 -10.93
C THR A 215 -5.74 11.13 -10.61
N ASN A 216 -6.08 11.22 -9.32
CA ASN A 216 -7.36 11.75 -8.88
C ASN A 216 -7.44 13.26 -9.12
N ILE A 217 -6.37 14.02 -8.83
CA ILE A 217 -6.28 15.45 -9.16
C ILE A 217 -6.50 15.69 -10.65
N ASN A 218 -5.85 14.90 -11.52
CA ASN A 218 -6.05 15.02 -12.97
C ASN A 218 -7.51 14.74 -13.35
N SER A 219 -8.08 13.65 -12.83
CA SER A 219 -9.48 13.27 -13.13
C SER A 219 -10.48 14.33 -12.66
N LEU A 220 -10.25 14.93 -11.48
CA LEU A 220 -11.09 16.00 -10.96
C LEU A 220 -10.93 17.30 -11.77
N SER A 221 -9.72 17.57 -12.28
CA SER A 221 -9.45 18.73 -13.13
C SER A 221 -10.17 18.61 -14.47
N ASP A 222 -10.14 17.43 -15.09
CA ASP A 222 -10.89 17.14 -16.31
C ASP A 222 -12.41 17.27 -16.08
N ALA A 223 -12.91 16.76 -14.94
CA ALA A 223 -14.32 16.89 -14.59
C ALA A 223 -14.72 18.37 -14.38
N LEU A 224 -13.87 19.16 -13.71
CA LEU A 224 -14.07 20.60 -13.50
C LEU A 224 -14.11 21.35 -14.84
N GLU A 225 -13.19 21.07 -15.76
CA GLU A 225 -13.16 21.68 -17.09
C GLU A 225 -14.44 21.39 -17.87
N ASN A 226 -14.86 20.12 -17.92
CA ASN A 226 -16.08 19.71 -18.60
C ASN A 226 -17.34 20.35 -18.00
N LEU A 227 -17.42 20.45 -16.67
CA LEU A 227 -18.55 21.09 -15.98
C LEU A 227 -18.57 22.58 -16.27
N THR A 228 -17.41 23.24 -16.21
CA THR A 228 -17.29 24.68 -16.51
C THR A 228 -17.66 24.98 -17.95
N ALA A 229 -17.27 24.12 -18.91
CA ALA A 229 -17.65 24.26 -20.30
C ALA A 229 -19.16 24.08 -20.51
N ALA A 230 -19.78 23.09 -19.85
CA ALA A 230 -21.22 22.88 -19.87
C ALA A 230 -21.98 24.06 -19.25
N GLU A 231 -21.51 24.59 -18.12
CA GLU A 231 -22.07 25.78 -17.48
C GLU A 231 -21.99 27.01 -18.40
N SER A 232 -20.82 27.23 -19.03
CA SER A 232 -20.64 28.33 -20.00
C SER A 232 -21.62 28.21 -21.17
N ALA A 233 -21.78 27.01 -21.73
CA ALA A 233 -22.69 26.77 -22.84
C ALA A 233 -24.17 27.03 -22.46
N ILE A 234 -24.59 26.61 -21.27
CA ILE A 234 -25.94 26.89 -20.74
C ILE A 234 -26.12 28.39 -20.57
N ARG A 235 -25.16 29.06 -19.90
CA ARG A 235 -25.21 30.50 -19.66
C ARG A 235 -25.26 31.30 -20.96
N ASP A 236 -24.44 30.96 -21.94
CA ASP A 236 -24.40 31.65 -23.23
C ASP A 236 -25.68 31.44 -24.03
N ALA A 237 -26.27 30.23 -24.00
CA ALA A 237 -27.55 29.96 -24.64
C ALA A 237 -28.70 30.77 -24.01
N ASP A 238 -28.74 30.85 -22.67
CA ASP A 238 -29.72 31.65 -21.94
C ASP A 238 -29.57 33.15 -22.25
N PHE A 239 -28.33 33.66 -22.30
CA PHE A 239 -28.05 35.03 -22.70
C PHE A 239 -28.49 35.32 -24.14
N ALA A 240 -28.24 34.39 -25.07
CA ALA A 240 -28.67 34.52 -26.46
C ALA A 240 -30.19 34.54 -26.60
N ALA A 241 -30.91 33.69 -25.84
CA ALA A 241 -32.36 33.64 -25.83
C ALA A 241 -32.97 34.94 -25.29
N GLU A 242 -32.46 35.45 -24.17
CA GLU A 242 -32.93 36.72 -23.57
C GLU A 242 -32.63 37.91 -24.49
N SER A 243 -31.44 37.95 -25.10
CA SER A 243 -31.06 39.01 -26.05
C SER A 243 -31.95 39.00 -27.30
N ALA A 244 -32.30 37.81 -27.81
CA ALA A 244 -33.22 37.68 -28.94
C ALA A 244 -34.66 38.10 -28.56
N ALA A 245 -35.11 37.77 -27.35
CA ALA A 245 -36.40 38.21 -26.83
C ALA A 245 -36.46 39.75 -26.66
N LEU A 246 -35.42 40.35 -26.09
CA LEU A 246 -35.28 41.81 -25.96
C LEU A 246 -35.28 42.49 -27.34
N THR A 247 -34.51 41.97 -28.28
CA THR A 247 -34.45 42.50 -29.66
C THR A 247 -35.81 42.40 -30.34
N ARG A 248 -36.50 41.26 -30.21
CA ARG A 248 -37.87 41.08 -30.73
C ARG A 248 -38.84 42.09 -30.10
N ALA A 249 -38.78 42.30 -28.79
CA ALA A 249 -39.62 43.27 -28.10
C ALA A 249 -39.35 44.70 -28.60
N GLN A 250 -38.09 45.08 -28.78
CA GLN A 250 -37.72 46.39 -29.35
C GLN A 250 -38.24 46.58 -30.78
N ILE A 251 -38.09 45.56 -31.64
CA ILE A 251 -38.62 45.59 -33.02
C ILE A 251 -40.15 45.74 -33.02
N LEU A 252 -40.85 45.01 -32.14
CA LEU A 252 -42.30 45.10 -32.01
C LEU A 252 -42.76 46.50 -31.55
N VAL A 253 -42.05 47.11 -30.59
CA VAL A 253 -42.34 48.48 -30.14
C VAL A 253 -42.14 49.49 -31.28
N GLN A 254 -41.01 49.42 -31.99
CA GLN A 254 -40.75 50.31 -33.13
C GLN A 254 -41.77 50.11 -34.27
N SER A 255 -42.10 48.86 -34.59
CA SER A 255 -43.12 48.53 -35.60
C SER A 255 -44.51 49.02 -35.19
N GLY A 256 -44.88 48.87 -33.91
CA GLY A 256 -46.13 49.39 -33.36
C GLY A 256 -46.23 50.91 -33.50
N VAL A 257 -45.16 51.64 -33.21
CA VAL A 257 -45.09 53.10 -33.41
C VAL A 257 -45.20 53.48 -34.89
N SER A 258 -44.51 52.78 -35.79
CA SER A 258 -44.61 53.03 -37.24
C SER A 258 -46.01 52.71 -37.80
N VAL A 259 -46.64 51.61 -37.36
CA VAL A 259 -48.01 51.26 -37.75
C VAL A 259 -49.00 52.27 -37.21
N LEU A 260 -48.87 52.73 -35.96
CA LEU A 260 -49.69 53.80 -35.40
C LEU A 260 -49.52 55.12 -36.17
N SER A 261 -48.30 55.45 -36.59
CA SER A 261 -48.01 56.60 -37.45
C SER A 261 -48.74 56.51 -38.80
N ILE A 262 -48.65 55.37 -39.49
CA ILE A 262 -49.33 55.12 -40.78
C ILE A 262 -50.86 55.10 -40.60
N ALA A 263 -51.35 54.47 -39.54
CA ALA A 263 -52.77 54.42 -39.20
C ALA A 263 -53.34 55.80 -38.85
N ASN A 264 -52.53 56.75 -38.36
CA ASN A 264 -52.94 58.13 -38.16
C ASN A 264 -52.90 58.99 -39.44
N GLN A 265 -52.08 58.62 -40.42
CA GLN A 265 -52.01 59.31 -41.73
C GLN A 265 -53.15 58.89 -42.68
N ASN A 266 -53.60 57.64 -42.62
CA ASN A 266 -54.67 57.11 -43.48
C ASN A 266 -56.04 57.86 -43.33
N PRO A 267 -56.54 58.15 -42.11
CA PRO A 267 -57.75 58.94 -41.91
C PRO A 267 -57.64 60.38 -42.44
N GLN A 268 -56.45 60.98 -42.38
CA GLN A 268 -56.22 62.34 -42.89
C GLN A 268 -56.27 62.38 -44.43
N ALA A 269 -55.75 61.35 -45.10
CA ALA A 269 -55.84 61.23 -46.55
C ALA A 269 -57.30 61.04 -47.03
N VAL A 270 -58.11 60.29 -46.29
CA VAL A 270 -59.54 60.12 -46.58
C VAL A 270 -60.34 61.40 -46.32
N LEU A 271 -60.03 62.13 -45.24
CA LEU A 271 -60.64 63.44 -44.96
C LEU A 271 -60.26 64.51 -46.00
N ALA A 272 -59.09 64.42 -46.63
CA ALA A 272 -58.71 65.27 -47.75
C ALA A 272 -59.53 65.00 -49.02
N LEU A 273 -59.87 63.72 -49.28
CA LEU A 273 -60.73 63.30 -50.41
C LEU A 273 -62.23 63.59 -50.19
N LEU A 274 -62.69 63.67 -48.93
CA LEU A 274 -64.07 64.10 -48.60
C LEU A 274 -64.25 65.63 -48.66
N ARG A 275 -63.16 66.40 -48.80
CA ARG A 275 -63.17 67.87 -48.91
C ARG A 275 -62.90 68.37 -50.34
N SER A 276 -62.71 67.47 -51.29
CA SER A 276 -62.64 67.74 -52.74
C SER A 276 -63.95 67.36 -53.42
#